data_AF-D1AFW7-F1
#
_entry.id   AF-D1AFW7-F1
#
_cell.length_a   1.000
_cell.length_b   1.000
_cell.length_c   1.000
_cell.angle_alpha   90.00
_cell.angle_beta   90.00
_cell.angle_gamma   90.00
#
_symmetry.space_group_name_H-M   'P 1'
#
loop_
_entity.id
_entity.type
_entity.pdbx_description
1 polymer ?
#
loop_
_entity_poly.entity_id
_entity_poly.type
_entity_poly.pdbx_seq_one_letter_code
_entity_poly.pdbx_strand_id
1 'polypeptide(L)'
;MIKKNIIATLSVMTALSSFSFAEQAVPVQVPAKQIQKTISAENKKLYEQIYSKYEDKFNKLDVSLLENRQELQKQLRAEKVDWKKVENLTKKKADLKAQKELLGYQMRAEMKDNNLRAGHTGKNLHRGSRPAPQRG
;
A
#
# COMPACT_ATOMS: atom_id res chain seq x y z
N MET A 1 16.32 47.53 -43.49
CA MET A 1 17.34 47.24 -44.51
C MET A 1 18.65 47.83 -44.02
N ILE A 2 19.57 47.00 -43.49
CA ILE A 2 20.71 46.36 -44.18
C ILE A 2 21.95 47.30 -44.26
N LYS A 3 23.00 46.89 -43.51
CA LYS A 3 24.45 47.03 -43.78
C LYS A 3 25.03 48.46 -43.67
N LYS A 4 26.23 48.73 -43.18
CA LYS A 4 27.42 47.97 -42.72
C LYS A 4 28.31 49.07 -42.10
N ASN A 5 29.12 48.76 -41.10
CA ASN A 5 30.52 49.18 -41.17
C ASN A 5 31.41 48.20 -40.40
N ILE A 6 32.52 47.91 -41.06
CA ILE A 6 33.40 46.76 -40.92
C ILE A 6 34.80 47.34 -40.63
N ILE A 7 35.40 46.84 -39.53
CA ILE A 7 36.81 46.48 -39.32
C ILE A 7 37.91 47.56 -39.35
N ALA A 8 38.69 47.60 -38.25
CA ALA A 8 40.16 47.59 -38.22
C ALA A 8 40.60 47.05 -36.84
N THR A 9 41.05 45.80 -36.67
CA THR A 9 42.46 45.32 -36.65
C THR A 9 43.35 46.14 -35.70
N LEU A 10 44.15 45.61 -34.76
CA LEU A 10 45.03 44.43 -34.73
C LEU A 10 45.58 44.33 -33.28
N SER A 11 45.77 43.13 -32.73
CA SER A 11 47.09 42.66 -32.26
C SER A 11 46.97 41.39 -31.40
N VAL A 12 47.80 40.42 -31.78
CA VAL A 12 48.03 39.11 -31.19
C VAL A 12 48.74 39.24 -29.85
N MET A 13 48.35 38.46 -28.84
CA MET A 13 49.29 37.75 -27.96
C MET A 13 48.62 36.54 -27.29
N THR A 14 49.21 35.40 -27.58
CA THR A 14 49.08 34.09 -26.93
C THR A 14 49.34 34.15 -25.43
N ALA A 15 48.47 33.53 -24.64
CA ALA A 15 48.86 32.83 -23.42
C ALA A 15 47.83 31.73 -23.10
N LEU A 16 48.26 30.47 -23.22
CA LEU A 16 47.61 29.34 -22.57
C LEU A 16 47.69 29.56 -21.05
N SER A 17 46.54 29.69 -20.38
CA SER A 17 46.47 29.52 -18.93
C SER A 17 45.12 28.93 -18.53
N SER A 18 45.15 27.61 -18.32
CA SER A 18 44.46 26.87 -17.26
C SER A 18 43.05 27.33 -16.82
N PHE A 19 42.06 26.50 -17.18
CA PHE A 19 40.93 26.05 -16.36
C PHE A 19 40.61 26.88 -15.10
N SER A 20 39.50 27.62 -15.14
CA SER A 20 38.61 27.79 -13.99
C SER A 20 37.18 27.98 -14.48
N PHE A 21 36.39 26.91 -14.35
CA PHE A 21 34.96 26.88 -14.59
C PHE A 21 34.28 27.59 -13.41
N ALA A 22 34.01 28.88 -13.56
CA ALA A 22 33.18 29.62 -12.62
C ALA A 22 31.71 29.32 -12.93
N GLU A 23 31.20 28.31 -12.25
CA GLU A 23 29.81 27.89 -12.25
C GLU A 23 28.93 29.00 -11.64
N GLN A 24 28.32 29.83 -12.49
CA GLN A 24 27.20 30.67 -12.10
C GLN A 24 25.95 29.78 -11.95
N ALA A 25 25.87 29.09 -10.82
CA ALA A 25 24.63 28.48 -10.36
C ALA A 25 23.73 29.60 -9.81
N VAL A 26 22.71 29.99 -10.59
CA VAL A 26 21.56 30.74 -10.07
C VAL A 26 20.76 29.75 -9.21
N PRO A 27 20.63 29.93 -7.87
CA PRO A 27 19.80 29.04 -7.09
C PRO A 27 18.34 29.42 -7.32
N VAL A 28 17.67 28.72 -8.23
CA VAL A 28 16.20 28.67 -8.27
C VAL A 28 15.75 27.91 -7.02
N GLN A 29 15.53 28.62 -5.92
CA GLN A 29 14.90 28.07 -4.73
C GLN A 29 13.40 27.84 -5.01
N VAL A 30 13.06 26.64 -5.47
CA VAL A 30 11.68 26.14 -5.35
C VAL A 30 11.53 25.60 -3.92
N PRO A 31 10.63 26.14 -3.07
CA PRO A 31 10.53 25.75 -1.67
C PRO A 31 9.91 24.34 -1.51
N ALA A 32 10.76 23.31 -1.56
CA ALA A 32 10.36 21.90 -1.46
C ALA A 32 9.95 21.43 -0.04
N LYS A 33 9.81 22.32 0.95
CA LYS A 33 9.63 21.94 2.37
C LYS A 33 8.21 22.02 2.93
N GLN A 34 7.22 22.53 2.20
CA GLN A 34 5.81 22.57 2.68
C GLN A 34 4.91 21.48 2.08
N ILE A 35 5.32 20.81 1.00
CA ILE A 35 4.47 19.83 0.30
C ILE A 35 4.42 18.46 1.03
N GLN A 36 5.41 18.13 1.86
CA GLN A 36 5.48 16.80 2.49
C GLN A 36 4.47 16.60 3.65
N LYS A 37 3.97 17.66 4.29
CA LYS A 37 3.08 17.54 5.47
C LYS A 37 1.60 17.45 5.10
N THR A 38 1.18 18.06 3.99
CA THR A 38 -0.22 18.09 3.53
C THR A 38 -0.63 16.78 2.86
N ILE A 39 0.23 16.21 2.01
CA ILE A 39 0.00 14.90 1.35
C ILE A 39 -0.27 13.80 2.40
N SER A 40 0.40 13.84 3.56
CA SER A 40 0.22 12.83 4.61
C SER A 40 -1.16 12.90 5.29
N ALA A 41 -1.75 14.10 5.46
CA ALA A 41 -3.02 14.26 6.15
C ALA A 41 -4.20 13.86 5.25
N GLU A 42 -4.13 14.20 3.96
CA GLU A 42 -5.10 13.81 2.95
C GLU A 42 -5.08 12.30 2.72
N ASN A 43 -3.89 11.70 2.62
CA ASN A 43 -3.74 10.25 2.53
C ASN A 43 -4.29 9.51 3.75
N LYS A 44 -4.13 10.08 4.95
CA LYS A 44 -4.70 9.50 6.17
C LYS A 44 -6.23 9.52 6.15
N LYS A 45 -6.84 10.63 5.75
CA LYS A 45 -8.30 10.73 5.61
C LYS A 45 -8.83 9.75 4.56
N LEU A 46 -8.16 9.64 3.42
CA LEU A 46 -8.55 8.71 2.36
C LEU A 46 -8.42 7.25 2.80
N TYR A 47 -7.37 6.93 3.56
CA TYR A 47 -7.21 5.62 4.18
C TYR A 47 -8.37 5.30 5.14
N GLU A 48 -8.71 6.22 6.04
CA GLU A 48 -9.82 6.05 7.00
C GLU A 48 -11.16 5.87 6.27
N GLN A 49 -11.40 6.62 5.20
CA GLN A 49 -12.61 6.49 4.38
C GLN A 49 -12.71 5.12 3.70
N ILE A 50 -11.62 4.66 3.07
CA ILE A 50 -11.59 3.34 2.45
C ILE A 50 -11.78 2.28 3.55
N TYR A 51 -11.04 2.35 4.66
CA TYR A 51 -11.18 1.38 5.74
C TYR A 51 -12.61 1.30 6.26
N SER A 52 -13.22 2.44 6.60
CA SER A 52 -14.61 2.52 7.09
C SER A 52 -15.62 1.91 6.11
N LYS A 53 -15.46 2.17 4.80
CA LYS A 53 -16.30 1.58 3.74
C LYS A 53 -16.28 0.06 3.72
N TYR A 54 -15.15 -0.55 4.04
CA TYR A 54 -14.99 -2.02 4.04
C TYR A 54 -15.25 -2.64 5.42
N GLU A 55 -15.08 -1.89 6.51
CA GLU A 55 -15.28 -2.33 7.89
C GLU A 55 -16.69 -2.90 8.12
N ASP A 56 -17.73 -2.18 7.70
CA ASP A 56 -19.12 -2.66 7.83
C ASP A 56 -19.37 -3.96 7.08
N LYS A 57 -18.72 -4.13 5.92
CA LYS A 57 -18.85 -5.34 5.10
C LYS A 57 -18.11 -6.52 5.75
N PHE A 58 -16.94 -6.28 6.33
CA PHE A 58 -16.21 -7.29 7.11
C PHE A 58 -17.00 -7.71 8.35
N ASN A 59 -17.53 -6.75 9.10
CA ASN A 59 -18.31 -7.02 10.31
C ASN A 59 -19.53 -7.89 10.01
N LYS A 60 -20.27 -7.60 8.92
CA LYS A 60 -21.41 -8.41 8.48
C LYS A 60 -21.01 -9.86 8.15
N LEU A 61 -19.88 -10.03 7.45
CA LEU A 61 -19.35 -11.36 7.13
C LEU A 61 -18.90 -12.12 8.38
N ASP A 62 -18.29 -11.43 9.35
CA ASP A 62 -17.85 -12.03 10.60
C ASP A 62 -19.03 -12.49 11.47
N VAL A 63 -20.08 -11.68 11.55
CA VAL A 63 -21.35 -12.10 12.20
C VAL A 63 -21.92 -13.33 11.50
N SER A 64 -22.01 -13.32 10.16
CA SER A 64 -22.51 -14.47 9.39
C SER A 64 -21.67 -15.74 9.59
N LEU A 65 -20.35 -15.61 9.70
CA LEU A 65 -19.45 -16.73 9.99
C LEU A 65 -19.65 -17.28 11.40
N LEU A 66 -19.87 -16.40 12.39
CA LEU A 66 -20.16 -16.80 13.77
C LEU A 66 -21.50 -17.53 13.87
N GLU A 67 -22.55 -16.99 13.26
CA GLU A 67 -23.88 -17.62 13.22
C GLU A 67 -23.81 -19.01 12.56
N ASN A 68 -23.15 -19.11 11.41
CA ASN A 68 -22.96 -20.40 10.74
C ASN A 68 -22.19 -21.40 11.63
N ARG A 69 -21.13 -20.93 12.32
CA ARG A 69 -20.37 -21.77 13.26
C ARG A 69 -21.24 -22.26 14.41
N GLN A 70 -22.07 -21.40 14.98
CA GLN A 70 -22.99 -21.76 16.06
C GLN A 70 -24.03 -22.79 15.57
N GLU A 71 -24.59 -22.60 14.38
CA GLU A 71 -25.55 -23.55 13.82
C GLU A 71 -24.90 -24.91 13.53
N LEU A 72 -23.67 -24.92 13.01
CA LEU A 72 -22.90 -26.14 12.79
C LEU A 72 -22.64 -26.87 14.11
N GLN A 73 -22.24 -26.15 15.16
CA GLN A 73 -22.06 -26.74 16.49
C GLN A 73 -23.36 -27.29 17.07
N LYS A 74 -24.50 -26.61 16.86
CA LYS A 74 -25.82 -27.08 17.28
C LYS A 74 -26.18 -28.40 16.58
N GLN A 75 -25.92 -28.51 15.27
CA GLN A 75 -26.18 -29.76 14.53
C GLN A 75 -25.28 -30.91 14.96
N LEU A 76 -24.01 -30.64 15.24
CA LEU A 76 -23.06 -31.66 15.69
C LEU A 76 -23.31 -32.15 17.12
N ARG A 77 -24.02 -31.37 17.94
CA ARG A 77 -24.41 -31.74 19.31
C ARG A 77 -25.83 -32.31 19.40
N ALA A 78 -26.55 -32.39 18.29
CA ALA A 78 -27.88 -32.99 18.27
C ALA A 78 -27.79 -34.50 18.53
N GLU A 79 -28.80 -35.06 19.19
CA GLU A 79 -28.90 -36.50 19.46
C GLU A 79 -28.82 -37.34 18.17
N LYS A 80 -29.40 -36.82 17.08
CA LYS A 80 -29.26 -37.35 15.73
C LYS A 80 -28.73 -36.27 14.80
N VAL A 81 -27.50 -36.44 14.32
CA VAL A 81 -26.84 -35.50 13.42
C VAL A 81 -27.43 -35.62 12.01
N ASP A 82 -27.89 -34.49 11.46
CA ASP A 82 -28.25 -34.37 10.04
C ASP A 82 -27.02 -34.01 9.21
N TRP A 83 -26.40 -35.02 8.61
CA TRP A 83 -25.20 -34.85 7.78
C TRP A 83 -25.42 -33.99 6.54
N LYS A 84 -26.62 -34.01 5.95
CA LYS A 84 -26.93 -33.17 4.78
C LYS A 84 -26.95 -31.70 5.20
N LYS A 85 -27.49 -31.40 6.38
CA LYS A 85 -27.46 -30.05 6.93
C LYS A 85 -26.03 -29.61 7.29
N VAL A 86 -25.22 -30.49 7.88
CA VAL A 86 -23.79 -30.24 8.18
C VAL A 86 -23.00 -29.93 6.90
N GLU A 87 -23.22 -30.68 5.82
CA GLU A 87 -22.60 -30.42 4.51
C GLU A 87 -22.97 -29.04 3.96
N ASN A 88 -24.25 -28.68 4.01
CA ASN A 88 -24.70 -27.36 3.55
C ASN A 88 -24.10 -26.21 4.37
N LEU A 89 -24.03 -26.37 5.70
CA LEU A 89 -23.43 -25.37 6.59
C LEU A 89 -21.93 -25.22 6.34
N THR A 90 -21.21 -26.31 6.09
CA THR A 90 -19.77 -26.28 5.78
C THR A 90 -19.49 -25.64 4.42
N LYS A 91 -20.29 -25.91 3.38
CA LYS A 91 -20.23 -25.20 2.09
C LYS A 91 -20.46 -23.70 2.27
N LYS A 92 -21.55 -23.31 2.95
CA LYS A 92 -21.84 -21.91 3.26
C LYS A 92 -20.70 -21.22 4.01
N LYS A 93 -20.02 -21.92 4.93
CA LYS A 93 -18.85 -21.39 5.64
C LYS A 93 -17.66 -21.16 4.71
N ALA A 94 -17.42 -22.05 3.76
CA ALA A 94 -16.37 -21.87 2.75
C ALA A 94 -16.66 -20.66 1.85
N ASP A 95 -17.91 -20.52 1.41
CA ASP A 95 -18.34 -19.38 0.58
C ASP A 95 -18.17 -18.05 1.33
N LEU A 96 -18.60 -17.97 2.60
CA LEU A 96 -18.42 -16.78 3.42
C LEU A 96 -16.94 -16.40 3.62
N LYS A 97 -16.05 -17.39 3.77
CA LYS A 97 -14.61 -17.15 3.84
C LYS A 97 -14.06 -16.61 2.52
N ALA A 98 -14.45 -17.20 1.39
CA ALA A 98 -14.04 -16.74 0.07
C ALA A 98 -14.51 -15.30 -0.18
N GLN A 99 -15.74 -14.96 0.22
CA GLN A 99 -16.26 -13.58 0.15
C GLN A 99 -15.43 -12.62 1.01
N LYS A 100 -15.04 -13.03 2.21
CA LYS A 100 -14.18 -12.22 3.10
C LYS A 100 -12.80 -11.98 2.48
N GLU A 101 -12.19 -12.99 1.88
CA GLU A 101 -10.91 -12.84 1.19
C GLU A 101 -11.01 -11.92 -0.02
N LEU A 102 -12.03 -12.10 -0.86
CA LEU A 102 -12.31 -11.26 -2.01
C LEU A 102 -12.47 -9.79 -1.60
N LEU A 103 -13.22 -9.53 -0.53
CA LEU A 103 -13.40 -8.20 0.04
C LEU A 103 -12.06 -7.58 0.48
N GLY A 104 -11.16 -8.39 1.05
CA GLY A 104 -9.79 -7.96 1.39
C GLY A 104 -8.93 -7.64 0.16
N TYR A 105 -9.08 -8.40 -0.93
CA TYR A 105 -8.42 -8.07 -2.20
C TYR A 105 -8.95 -6.76 -2.79
N GLN A 106 -10.27 -6.55 -2.76
CA GLN A 106 -10.90 -5.30 -3.22
C GLN A 106 -10.42 -4.09 -2.42
N MET A 107 -10.39 -4.19 -1.09
CA MET A 107 -9.87 -3.11 -0.24
C MET A 107 -8.41 -2.79 -0.56
N ARG A 108 -7.55 -3.81 -0.73
CA ARG A 108 -6.14 -3.60 -1.10
C ARG A 108 -5.98 -3.00 -2.49
N ALA A 109 -6.81 -3.40 -3.46
CA ALA A 109 -6.81 -2.82 -4.79
C ALA A 109 -7.19 -1.34 -4.73
N GLU A 110 -8.27 -0.99 -4.03
CA GLU A 110 -8.71 0.40 -3.88
C GLU A 110 -7.66 1.26 -3.14
N MET A 111 -6.99 0.74 -2.11
CA MET A 111 -5.86 1.43 -1.48
C MET A 111 -4.71 1.66 -2.47
N LYS A 112 -4.37 0.65 -3.28
CA LYS A 112 -3.29 0.74 -4.28
C LYS A 112 -3.62 1.76 -5.37
N ASP A 113 -4.85 1.79 -5.87
CA ASP A 113 -5.30 2.74 -6.90
C ASP A 113 -5.23 4.19 -6.41
N ASN A 114 -5.38 4.41 -5.09
CA ASN A 114 -5.24 5.70 -4.44
C ASN A 114 -3.80 6.04 -4.01
N ASN A 115 -2.79 5.28 -4.47
CA ASN A 115 -1.39 5.40 -4.03
C ASN A 115 -1.19 5.32 -2.50
N LEU A 116 -2.17 4.77 -1.79
CA LEU A 116 -2.06 4.45 -0.38
C LEU A 116 -1.31 3.13 -0.30
N ARG A 117 0.01 3.23 -0.13
CA ARG A 117 0.84 2.06 0.18
C ARG A 117 0.33 1.48 1.51
N ALA A 118 -0.43 0.41 1.44
CA ALA A 118 -0.51 -0.55 2.53
C ALA A 118 0.94 -0.95 2.78
N GLY A 119 1.52 -0.47 3.89
CA GLY A 119 2.92 -0.72 4.19
C GLY A 119 3.20 -2.20 3.99
N HIS A 120 4.19 -2.52 3.17
CA HIS A 120 4.78 -3.85 3.16
C HIS A 120 5.47 -4.07 4.52
N THR A 121 4.70 -4.33 5.57
CA THR A 121 5.15 -5.02 6.77
C THR A 121 5.12 -6.52 6.51
N GLY A 122 5.77 -6.93 5.41
CA GLY A 122 6.27 -8.29 5.20
C GLY A 122 7.59 -8.52 5.93
N LYS A 123 7.76 -7.91 7.12
CA LYS A 123 8.93 -8.10 7.98
C LYS A 123 8.45 -8.61 9.33
N ASN A 124 8.67 -9.91 9.54
CA ASN A 124 8.91 -10.52 10.85
C ASN A 124 7.75 -10.52 11.86
N LEU A 125 6.63 -11.17 11.54
CA LEU A 125 5.98 -11.96 12.58
C LEU A 125 6.77 -13.27 12.68
N HIS A 126 7.72 -13.27 13.61
CA HIS A 126 8.40 -14.46 14.08
C HIS A 126 7.37 -15.59 14.24
N ARG A 127 7.47 -16.61 13.37
CA ARG A 127 7.17 -17.97 13.81
C ARG A 127 7.97 -18.15 15.08
N GLY A 128 7.27 -18.37 16.19
CA GLY A 128 7.90 -18.55 17.49
C GLY A 128 9.11 -19.45 17.34
N SER A 129 10.23 -19.00 17.90
CA SER A 129 11.41 -19.81 18.12
C SER A 129 10.96 -21.07 18.84
N ARG A 130 10.70 -22.14 18.09
CA ARG A 130 10.53 -23.47 18.65
C ARG A 130 11.97 -23.94 18.85
N PRO A 131 12.48 -24.01 20.10
CA PRO A 131 13.82 -24.57 20.30
C PRO A 131 13.81 -25.99 19.73
N ALA A 132 14.84 -26.30 18.94
CA ALA A 132 15.05 -27.63 18.41
C ALA A 132 15.07 -28.63 19.59
N PRO A 133 14.47 -29.82 19.45
CA PRO A 133 14.58 -30.84 20.49
C PRO A 133 16.06 -31.19 20.66
N GLN A 134 16.62 -30.89 21.83
CA GLN A 134 17.91 -31.45 22.21
C GLN A 134 17.69 -32.96 22.33
N ARG A 135 18.36 -33.74 21.48
CA ARG A 135 18.52 -35.17 21.70
C ARG A 135 19.50 -35.32 22.85
N GLY A 136 18.99 -35.74 23.99
CA GLY A 136 19.73 -36.30 25.12
C GLY A 136 19.15 -37.68 25.41
#